data_AF-A0A832ZKR3-F1
#
_entry.id   AF-A0A832ZKR3-F1
#
_cell.length_a   1.000
_cell.length_b   1.000
_cell.length_c   1.000
_cell.angle_alpha   90.00
_cell.angle_beta   90.00
_cell.angle_gamma   90.00
#
_symmetry.space_group_name_H-M   'P 1'
#
loop_
_entity.id
_entity.type
_entity.pdbx_description
1 polymer ?
#
loop_
_entity_poly.entity_id
_entity_poly.type
_entity_poly.pdbx_seq_one_letter_code
_entity_poly.pdbx_strand_id
1 'polypeptide(L)'
;MRSKKAITPVIAVILLIVMTVGIAAFTFIWMQNFVQNLQTQTQQQVHQLQRPRFTISYAAYDGSNLKFVLANAGTVPINTEELKVTVEQY
;
A
#
# COMPACT_ATOMS: atom_id res chain seq x y z
N MET A 1 -13.77 65.04 15.52
CA MET A 1 -13.98 63.99 14.50
C MET A 1 -13.03 62.83 14.81
N ARG A 2 -13.56 61.69 15.28
CA ARG A 2 -12.78 60.57 15.83
C ARG A 2 -12.12 59.78 14.68
N SER A 3 -10.81 59.60 14.74
CA SER A 3 -10.00 58.85 13.78
C SER A 3 -10.51 57.41 13.65
N LYS A 4 -11.05 57.08 12.48
CA LYS A 4 -11.33 55.69 12.09
C LYS A 4 -10.27 55.27 11.07
N LYS A 5 -9.89 53.99 11.12
CA LYS A 5 -9.37 53.19 9.98
C LYS A 5 -7.85 53.17 9.71
N ALA A 6 -7.04 52.81 10.71
CA ALA A 6 -5.72 52.21 10.42
C ALA A 6 -5.58 50.77 10.93
N ILE A 7 -6.36 50.38 11.94
CA ILE A 7 -6.30 49.05 12.57
C ILE A 7 -7.02 47.98 11.70
N THR A 8 -8.08 48.34 10.97
CA THR A 8 -8.86 47.40 10.14
C THR A 8 -8.07 46.84 8.93
N PRO A 9 -7.29 47.63 8.16
CA PRO A 9 -6.50 47.11 7.04
C PRO A 9 -5.36 46.17 7.49
N VAL A 10 -4.69 46.48 8.60
CA VAL A 10 -3.53 45.70 9.08
C VAL A 10 -3.97 44.31 9.56
N ILE A 11 -5.07 44.24 10.32
CA ILE A 11 -5.62 42.95 10.78
C ILE A 11 -6.07 42.10 9.58
N ALA A 12 -6.67 42.72 8.56
CA ALA A 12 -7.09 42.00 7.36
C ALA A 12 -5.90 41.37 6.61
N VAL A 13 -4.77 42.09 6.50
CA VAL A 13 -3.55 41.56 5.86
C VAL A 13 -2.95 40.41 6.66
N ILE A 14 -2.91 40.51 8.00
CA ILE A 14 -2.41 39.43 8.85
C ILE A 14 -3.30 38.18 8.72
N LEU A 15 -4.63 38.36 8.75
CA LEU A 15 -5.57 37.25 8.53
C LEU A 15 -5.39 36.59 7.16
N LEU A 16 -5.18 37.40 6.12
CA LEU A 16 -4.93 36.91 4.76
C LEU A 16 -3.64 36.09 4.71
N ILE A 17 -2.56 36.57 5.32
CA ILE A 17 -1.28 35.84 5.38
C ILE A 17 -1.45 34.51 6.12
N VAL A 18 -2.12 34.50 7.29
CA VAL A 18 -2.33 33.27 8.07
C VAL A 18 -3.15 32.24 7.30
N MET A 19 -4.19 32.67 6.57
CA MET A 19 -4.98 31.76 5.73
C MET A 19 -4.15 31.18 4.58
N THR A 20 -3.38 32.01 3.87
CA THR A 20 -2.54 31.53 2.76
C THR A 20 -1.46 30.55 3.23
N VAL A 21 -0.78 30.85 4.35
CA VAL A 21 0.23 29.96 4.93
C VAL A 21 -0.41 28.69 5.48
N GLY A 22 -1.57 28.80 6.13
CA GLY A 22 -2.32 27.65 6.64
C GLY A 22 -2.75 26.68 5.54
N ILE A 23 -3.27 27.20 4.42
CA ILE A 23 -3.62 26.38 3.25
C ILE A 23 -2.36 25.76 2.64
N ALA A 24 -1.28 26.52 2.48
CA ALA A 24 -0.03 25.98 1.92
C ALA A 24 0.54 24.83 2.76
N ALA A 25 0.56 24.98 4.09
CA ALA A 25 1.01 23.93 5.00
C ALA A 25 0.09 22.70 4.94
N PHE A 26 -1.22 22.91 4.91
CA PHE A 26 -2.19 21.82 4.78
C PHE A 26 -2.01 21.06 3.46
N THR A 27 -1.91 21.77 2.32
CA THR A 27 -1.73 21.17 1.00
C THR A 27 -0.44 20.37 0.93
N PHE A 28 0.65 20.87 1.54
CA PHE A 28 1.91 20.13 1.60
C PHE A 28 1.75 18.79 2.33
N ILE A 29 1.16 18.81 3.53
CA ILE A 29 0.91 17.59 4.32
C ILE A 29 -0.04 16.64 3.59
N TRP A 30 -1.12 17.16 3.00
CA TRP A 30 -2.06 16.37 2.22
C TRP A 30 -1.39 15.69 1.02
N MET A 31 -0.54 16.41 0.29
CA MET A 31 0.19 15.87 -0.85
C MET A 31 1.17 14.78 -0.44
N GLN A 32 1.89 14.96 0.68
CA GLN A 32 2.79 13.92 1.21
C GLN A 32 2.01 12.63 1.53
N ASN A 33 0.88 12.75 2.22
CA ASN A 33 0.02 11.61 2.57
C ASN A 33 -0.60 10.98 1.31
N PHE A 34 -1.00 11.79 0.33
CA PHE A 34 -1.54 11.30 -0.94
C PHE A 34 -0.53 10.43 -1.69
N VAL A 35 0.72 10.90 -1.81
CA VAL A 35 1.79 10.13 -2.47
C VAL A 35 2.10 8.84 -1.72
N GLN A 36 2.16 8.87 -0.38
CA GLN A 36 2.36 7.66 0.42
C GLN A 36 1.24 6.64 0.23
N ASN A 37 -0.02 7.10 0.19
CA ASN A 37 -1.17 6.24 -0.05
C ASN A 37 -1.13 5.62 -1.46
N LEU A 38 -0.77 6.41 -2.49
CA LEU A 38 -0.61 5.89 -3.85
C LEU A 38 0.51 4.85 -3.94
N GLN A 39 1.65 5.09 -3.29
CA GLN A 39 2.75 4.12 -3.25
C GLN A 39 2.30 2.82 -2.58
N THR A 40 1.58 2.90 -1.47
CA THR A 40 1.06 1.74 -0.74
C THR A 40 0.07 0.95 -1.58
N GLN A 41 -0.89 1.64 -2.23
CA GLN A 41 -1.86 0.99 -3.13
C GLN A 41 -1.17 0.35 -4.34
N THR A 42 -0.15 1.01 -4.90
CA THR A 42 0.62 0.48 -6.04
C THR A 42 1.41 -0.77 -5.63
N GLN A 43 2.07 -0.76 -4.47
CA GLN A 43 2.76 -1.93 -3.93
C GLN A 43 1.78 -3.09 -3.71
N GLN A 44 0.60 -2.83 -3.12
CA GLN A 44 -0.43 -3.85 -2.95
C GLN A 44 -0.91 -4.44 -4.29
N GLN A 45 -1.12 -3.61 -5.32
CA GLN A 45 -1.50 -4.10 -6.65
C GLN A 45 -0.39 -4.94 -7.29
N VAL A 46 0.88 -4.53 -7.17
CA VAL A 46 2.02 -5.29 -7.66
C VAL A 46 2.13 -6.64 -6.94
N HIS A 47 1.94 -6.69 -5.62
CA HIS A 47 1.89 -7.95 -4.87
C HIS A 47 0.71 -8.84 -5.28
N GLN A 48 -0.43 -8.28 -5.67
CA GLN A 48 -1.56 -9.04 -6.19
C GLN A 48 -1.35 -9.59 -7.61
N LEU A 49 -0.52 -8.95 -8.43
CA LEU A 49 -0.08 -9.48 -9.73
C LEU A 49 1.01 -10.54 -9.56
N GLN A 50 1.84 -10.39 -8.53
CA GLN A 50 2.89 -11.30 -8.09
C GLN A 50 2.34 -12.42 -7.18
N ARG A 51 1.19 -13.03 -7.53
CA ARG A 51 0.68 -14.16 -6.76
C ARG A 51 1.59 -15.38 -6.95
N PRO A 52 2.01 -16.05 -5.88
CA PRO A 52 2.68 -17.33 -5.99
C PRO A 52 1.71 -18.32 -6.63
N ARG A 53 2.06 -18.81 -7.82
CA ARG A 53 1.30 -19.81 -8.55
C ARG A 53 2.12 -21.08 -8.57
N PHE A 54 1.55 -22.18 -8.11
CA PHE A 54 2.20 -23.49 -8.14
C PHE A 54 1.33 -24.46 -8.92
N THR A 55 1.97 -25.48 -9.47
CA THR A 55 1.31 -26.60 -10.11
C THR A 55 1.91 -27.90 -9.61
N ILE A 56 1.10 -28.95 -9.58
CA ILE A 56 1.56 -30.29 -9.25
C ILE A 56 2.01 -30.93 -10.56
N SER A 57 3.33 -31.01 -10.77
CA SER A 57 3.91 -31.61 -11.98
C SER A 57 3.85 -33.14 -11.95
N TYR A 58 3.87 -33.72 -10.75
CA TYR A 58 3.81 -35.16 -10.55
C TYR A 58 3.22 -35.47 -9.17
N ALA A 59 2.38 -36.49 -9.11
CA ALA A 59 1.90 -37.06 -7.85
C ALA A 59 1.78 -38.59 -8.01
N ALA A 60 2.36 -39.33 -7.07
CA ALA A 60 2.25 -40.78 -7.04
C ALA A 60 2.27 -41.32 -5.62
N TYR A 61 1.60 -42.45 -5.43
CA TYR A 61 1.58 -43.21 -4.18
C TYR A 61 2.32 -44.52 -4.41
N ASP A 62 3.35 -44.79 -3.61
CA ASP A 62 4.16 -46.01 -3.72
C ASP A 62 3.70 -47.16 -2.81
N GLY A 63 2.51 -47.03 -2.20
CA GLY A 63 1.98 -48.00 -1.24
C GLY A 63 2.30 -47.65 0.23
N SER A 64 3.21 -46.70 0.46
CA SER A 64 3.57 -46.24 1.81
C SER A 64 3.73 -44.73 1.91
N ASN A 65 4.24 -44.08 0.86
CA ASN A 65 4.50 -42.66 0.80
C ASN A 65 3.75 -42.03 -0.37
N LEU A 66 3.17 -40.87 -0.11
CA LEU A 66 2.67 -39.98 -1.15
C LEU A 66 3.81 -39.03 -1.56
N LYS A 67 4.24 -39.12 -2.82
CA LYS A 67 5.25 -38.21 -3.39
C LYS A 67 4.57 -37.25 -4.36
N PHE A 68 4.82 -35.96 -4.18
CA PHE A 68 4.37 -34.92 -5.09
C PHE A 68 5.50 -33.96 -5.41
N VAL A 69 5.57 -33.53 -6.67
CA VAL A 69 6.51 -32.52 -7.15
C VAL A 69 5.72 -31.26 -7.45
N LEU A 70 6.01 -30.20 -6.70
CA LEU A 70 5.43 -28.88 -6.88
C LEU A 70 6.39 -28.04 -7.72
N ALA A 71 5.92 -27.54 -8.87
CA ALA A 71 6.66 -26.60 -9.68
C ALA A 71 6.11 -25.19 -9.49
N ASN A 72 7.01 -24.21 -9.38
CA ASN A 72 6.65 -22.81 -9.41
C ASN A 72 6.21 -22.44 -10.83
N ALA A 73 4.93 -22.15 -11.00
CA ALA A 73 4.32 -21.72 -12.25
C ALA A 73 4.11 -20.20 -12.28
N GLY A 74 4.58 -19.46 -11.28
CA GLY A 74 4.47 -18.01 -11.15
C GLY A 74 5.80 -17.29 -11.39
N THR A 75 5.77 -15.96 -11.23
CA THR A 75 6.94 -15.08 -11.41
C THR A 75 7.66 -14.75 -10.09
N VAL A 76 7.17 -15.28 -8.97
CA VAL A 76 7.72 -15.04 -7.63
C VAL A 76 8.27 -16.34 -7.07
N PRO A 77 9.49 -16.36 -6.49
CA PRO A 77 10.02 -17.54 -5.83
C PRO A 77 9.14 -17.97 -4.66
N ILE A 78 8.92 -19.27 -4.53
CA ILE A 78 8.14 -19.84 -3.42
C ILE A 78 9.11 -20.12 -2.28
N ASN A 79 8.87 -19.52 -1.11
CA ASN A 79 9.60 -19.89 0.10
C ASN A 79 9.13 -21.27 0.57
N THR A 80 10.02 -22.26 0.53
CA THR A 80 9.71 -23.63 0.94
C THR A 80 9.72 -23.84 2.45
N GLU A 81 10.29 -22.91 3.23
CA GLU A 81 10.37 -23.01 4.69
C GLU A 81 9.02 -22.76 5.37
N GLU A 82 8.18 -21.93 4.77
CA GLU A 82 6.84 -21.59 5.27
C GLU A 82 5.71 -22.37 4.57
N LEU A 83 6.06 -23.31 3.69
CA LEU A 83 5.10 -24.08 2.92
C LEU A 83 4.34 -25.08 3.81
N LYS A 84 3.05 -24.83 4.03
CA LYS A 84 2.15 -25.78 4.70
C LYS A 84 1.36 -26.59 3.67
N VAL A 85 1.50 -27.92 3.73
CA VAL A 85 0.75 -28.85 2.89
C VAL A 85 -0.32 -29.54 3.75
N THR A 86 -1.58 -29.46 3.34
CA THR A 86 -2.71 -30.16 3.98
C THR A 86 -3.26 -31.18 2.98
N VAL A 87 -3.44 -32.42 3.44
CA VAL A 87 -4.03 -33.51 2.66
C VAL A 87 -5.31 -33.94 3.38
N GLU A 88 -6.43 -33.94 2.67
CA GLU A 88 -7.73 -34.41 3.19
C GLU A 88 -8.20 -35.62 2.39
N GLN A 89 -8.80 -36.59 3.08
CA GLN A 89 -9.37 -37.80 2.50
C GLN A 89 -10.90 -37.70 2.60
N TYR A 90 -11.58 -37.87 1.47
CA TYR A 90 -13.05 -37.98 1.39
C TYR A 90 -13.50 -39.43 1.39
#